data_AF-A0A931PA42-F1
#
_entry.id   AF-A0A931PA42-F1
#
_cell.length_a   1.000
_cell.length_b   1.000
_cell.length_c   1.000
_cell.angle_alpha   90.00
_cell.angle_beta   90.00
_cell.angle_gamma   90.00
#
_symmetry.space_group_name_H-M   'P 1'
#
loop_
_entity.id
_entity.type
_entity.pdbx_description
1 polymer ?
#
loop_
_entity_poly.entity_id
_entity_poly.type
_entity_poly.pdbx_seq_one_letter_code
_entity_poly.pdbx_strand_id
1 'polypeptide(L)'
;MQSMFATLFDVERYMPHGYCLLWQPELVWMHVIADIVIALAYFAIPITIAIILFKRKRTLPLRWVFVMFAAFIFLCGTTHIISLLTLWHPIYYFEGIIKVLTAAVSLATAFLLFPLIPKLLDIFEENTRTKE
;
A
#
# COMPACT_ATOMS: atom_id res chain seq x y z
N MET A 1 -3.72 -20.78 21.91
CA MET A 1 -2.89 -19.86 21.10
C MET A 1 -2.51 -20.44 19.72
N GLN A 2 -2.43 -21.77 19.53
CA GLN A 2 -2.24 -22.39 18.19
C GLN A 2 -3.43 -22.24 17.23
N SER A 3 -4.61 -21.84 17.71
CA SER A 3 -5.83 -21.70 16.90
C SER A 3 -5.85 -20.47 15.98
N MET A 4 -5.28 -19.33 16.41
CA MET A 4 -5.33 -18.10 15.60
C MET A 4 -4.47 -18.19 14.34
N PHE A 5 -3.25 -18.72 14.45
CA PHE A 5 -2.38 -18.91 13.28
C PHE A 5 -2.97 -19.91 12.29
N ALA A 6 -3.64 -20.96 12.77
CA ALA A 6 -4.34 -21.90 11.91
C ALA A 6 -5.49 -21.23 11.14
N THR A 7 -6.26 -20.33 11.77
CA THR A 7 -7.33 -19.58 11.09
C THR A 7 -6.82 -18.60 10.05
N LEU A 8 -5.65 -17.98 10.27
CA LEU A 8 -5.04 -17.04 9.30
C LEU A 8 -4.64 -17.71 7.98
N PHE A 9 -4.29 -19.00 8.04
CA PHE A 9 -3.90 -19.82 6.90
C PHE A 9 -4.88 -20.96 6.63
N ASP A 10 -6.13 -20.83 7.06
CA ASP A 10 -7.18 -21.85 6.87
C ASP A 10 -7.58 -21.89 5.38
N VAL A 11 -6.84 -22.67 4.61
CA VAL A 11 -7.01 -22.82 3.16
C VAL A 11 -7.99 -23.94 2.79
N GLU A 12 -8.43 -24.75 3.75
CA GLU A 12 -9.25 -25.94 3.48
C GLU A 12 -10.75 -25.62 3.38
N ARG A 13 -11.19 -24.48 3.93
CA ARG A 13 -12.61 -24.09 3.97
C ARG A 13 -13.07 -23.20 2.82
N TYR A 14 -12.14 -22.66 2.03
CA TYR A 14 -12.44 -21.65 1.03
C TYR A 14 -11.96 -22.08 -0.36
N MET A 15 -12.63 -21.59 -1.41
CA MET A 15 -12.19 -21.83 -2.79
C MET A 15 -11.13 -20.79 -3.20
N PRO A 16 -10.02 -21.20 -3.83
CA PRO A 16 -9.06 -20.28 -4.44
C PRO A 16 -9.73 -19.33 -5.43
N HIS A 17 -9.24 -18.09 -5.52
CA HIS A 17 -9.84 -17.07 -6.39
C HIS A 17 -9.80 -17.48 -7.88
N GLY A 18 -8.86 -18.35 -8.27
CA GLY A 18 -8.82 -18.93 -9.61
C GLY A 18 -10.10 -19.69 -10.00
N TYR A 19 -10.79 -20.31 -9.05
CA TYR A 19 -12.09 -20.97 -9.30
C TYR A 19 -13.19 -19.96 -9.62
N CYS A 20 -13.17 -18.78 -9.00
CA CYS A 20 -14.10 -17.69 -9.30
C CYS A 20 -13.87 -17.12 -10.72
N LEU A 21 -12.63 -17.18 -11.21
CA LEU A 21 -12.26 -16.79 -12.58
C LEU A 21 -12.46 -17.94 -13.60
N LEU A 22 -13.10 -19.04 -13.20
CA LEU A 22 -13.29 -20.26 -13.99
C LEU A 22 -11.97 -20.83 -14.56
N TRP A 23 -10.82 -20.46 -13.98
CA TRP A 23 -9.50 -20.74 -14.52
C TRP A 23 -9.34 -20.35 -16.01
N GLN A 24 -10.07 -19.33 -16.46
CA GLN A 24 -9.91 -18.81 -17.81
C GLN A 24 -8.49 -18.24 -17.94
N PRO A 25 -7.63 -18.81 -18.80
CA PRO A 25 -6.20 -18.51 -18.80
C PRO A 25 -5.94 -17.04 -19.11
N GLU A 26 -6.72 -16.44 -20.01
CA GLU A 26 -6.61 -15.03 -20.37
C GLU A 26 -6.83 -14.12 -19.15
N LEU A 27 -7.89 -14.36 -18.39
CA LEU A 27 -8.26 -13.53 -17.25
C LEU A 27 -7.29 -13.73 -16.07
N VAL A 28 -6.88 -14.97 -15.81
CA VAL A 28 -5.88 -15.27 -14.77
C VAL A 28 -4.54 -14.60 -15.09
N TRP A 29 -4.04 -14.70 -16.33
CA TRP A 29 -2.79 -14.06 -16.72
C TRP A 29 -2.86 -12.53 -16.64
N MET A 30 -4.00 -11.93 -16.99
CA MET A 30 -4.20 -10.49 -16.83
C MET A 30 -4.05 -10.05 -15.37
N HIS A 31 -4.70 -10.75 -14.44
CA HIS A 31 -4.58 -10.47 -13.00
C HIS A 31 -3.16 -10.70 -12.49
N VAL A 32 -2.54 -11.81 -12.87
CA VAL A 32 -1.16 -12.15 -12.45
C VAL A 32 -0.17 -11.08 -12.89
N ILE A 33 -0.20 -10.70 -14.17
CA ILE A 33 0.74 -9.71 -14.71
C ILE A 33 0.48 -8.34 -14.07
N ALA A 34 -0.80 -7.93 -13.96
CA ALA A 34 -1.15 -6.67 -13.33
C ALA A 34 -0.67 -6.59 -11.88
N ASP A 35 -0.96 -7.60 -11.06
CA ASP A 35 -0.59 -7.63 -9.65
C ASP A 35 0.94 -7.65 -9.45
N ILE A 36 1.68 -8.36 -10.30
CA ILE A 36 3.15 -8.35 -10.27
C ILE A 36 3.70 -6.96 -10.60
N VAL A 37 3.22 -6.34 -11.68
CA VAL A 37 3.69 -5.02 -12.10
C VAL A 37 3.36 -3.96 -11.05
N ILE A 38 2.15 -3.99 -10.50
CA ILE A 38 1.73 -3.06 -9.44
C ILE A 38 2.55 -3.28 -8.18
N ALA A 39 2.73 -4.53 -7.74
CA ALA A 39 3.55 -4.83 -6.57
C ALA A 39 4.98 -4.29 -6.73
N LEU A 40 5.64 -4.54 -7.88
CA LEU A 40 6.98 -4.03 -8.16
C LEU A 40 7.03 -2.49 -8.11
N ALA A 41 6.07 -1.82 -8.73
CA ALA A 41 5.98 -0.36 -8.69
C ALA A 41 5.79 0.14 -7.24
N TYR A 42 4.92 -0.52 -6.47
CA TYR A 42 4.57 -0.14 -5.11
C TYR A 42 5.66 -0.48 -4.08
N PHE A 43 6.63 -1.34 -4.39
CA PHE A 43 7.84 -1.47 -3.59
C PHE A 43 8.94 -0.49 -4.03
N ALA A 44 9.05 -0.19 -5.33
CA ALA A 44 10.05 0.74 -5.83
C ALA A 44 9.84 2.17 -5.28
N ILE A 45 8.60 2.68 -5.27
CA ILE A 45 8.25 4.01 -4.76
C ILE A 45 8.71 4.23 -3.30
N PRO A 46 8.32 3.41 -2.31
CA PRO A 46 8.74 3.60 -0.93
C PRO A 46 10.23 3.40 -0.74
N ILE A 47 10.91 2.55 -1.53
CA ILE A 47 12.37 2.44 -1.52
C ILE A 47 13.01 3.77 -1.94
N THR A 48 12.55 4.38 -3.03
CA THR A 48 13.04 5.69 -3.49
C THR A 48 12.81 6.76 -2.42
N ILE A 49 11.61 6.81 -1.83
CA ILE A 49 11.29 7.75 -0.74
C ILE A 49 12.21 7.53 0.45
N ALA A 50 12.42 6.27 0.87
CA ALA A 50 13.31 5.93 1.97
C ALA A 50 14.74 6.42 1.71
N ILE A 51 15.30 6.19 0.52
CA ILE A 51 16.63 6.67 0.13
C ILE A 51 16.73 8.19 0.25
N ILE A 52 15.72 8.93 -0.24
CA ILE A 52 15.68 10.40 -0.15
C ILE A 52 15.66 10.84 1.32
N LEU A 53 14.80 10.23 2.14
CA LEU A 53 14.69 10.55 3.56
C LEU A 53 15.97 10.25 4.36
N PHE A 54 16.69 9.17 3.99
CA PHE A 54 17.97 8.82 4.60
C PHE A 54 19.09 9.79 4.20
N LYS A 55 19.09 10.29 2.97
CA LYS A 55 20.11 11.25 2.49
C LYS A 55 19.85 12.69 2.92
N ARG A 56 18.58 13.11 3.10
CA ARG A 56 18.18 14.50 3.40
C ARG A 56 17.59 14.69 4.81
N LYS A 57 18.08 13.95 5.81
CA LYS A 57 17.50 13.84 7.18
C LYS A 57 17.10 15.17 7.86
N ARG A 58 17.74 16.31 7.55
CA ARG A 58 17.51 17.63 8.21
C ARG A 58 16.83 18.70 7.35
N THR A 59 16.52 18.45 6.08
CA THR A 59 16.06 19.50 5.15
C THR A 59 14.59 19.39 4.71
N LEU A 60 13.83 18.42 5.25
CA LEU A 60 12.45 18.18 4.82
C LEU A 60 11.45 18.52 5.95
N PRO A 61 10.78 19.69 5.90
CA PRO A 61 9.81 20.09 6.92
C PRO A 61 8.57 19.18 6.99
N LEU A 62 8.31 18.36 5.97
CA LEU A 62 7.19 17.42 5.89
C LEU A 62 7.62 15.94 5.92
N ARG A 63 8.76 15.61 6.53
CA ARG A 63 9.31 14.24 6.54
C ARG A 63 8.31 13.16 6.98
N TRP A 64 7.45 13.45 7.95
CA TRP A 64 6.45 12.50 8.45
C TRP A 64 5.40 12.13 7.39
N VAL A 65 5.04 13.07 6.50
CA VAL A 65 4.10 12.83 5.39
C VAL A 65 4.69 11.81 4.42
N PHE A 66 5.97 11.98 4.06
CA PHE A 66 6.66 11.04 3.17
C PHE A 66 6.75 9.64 3.77
N VAL A 67 6.94 9.52 5.09
CA VAL A 67 6.94 8.22 5.77
C VAL A 67 5.55 7.58 5.75
N MET A 68 4.49 8.35 6.07
CA MET A 68 3.10 7.85 6.04
C MET A 68 2.70 7.43 4.63
N PHE A 69 3.05 8.22 3.62
CA PHE A 69 2.79 7.90 2.21
C PHE A 69 3.56 6.66 1.76
N ALA A 70 4.84 6.54 2.11
CA ALA A 70 5.63 5.34 1.81
C ALA A 70 5.05 4.09 2.49
N ALA A 71 4.62 4.20 3.76
CA ALA A 71 3.97 3.10 4.47
C ALA A 71 2.64 2.70 3.81
N PHE A 72 1.80 3.67 3.44
CA PHE A 72 0.54 3.42 2.74
C PHE A 72 0.76 2.67 1.41
N ILE A 73 1.67 3.15 0.56
CA ILE A 73 1.98 2.51 -0.73
C ILE A 73 2.57 1.10 -0.54
N PHE A 74 3.44 0.91 0.45
CA PHE A 74 4.01 -0.40 0.78
C PHE A 74 2.93 -1.41 1.22
N LEU A 75 1.99 -0.97 2.08
CA LEU A 75 0.87 -1.81 2.51
C LEU A 75 -0.04 -2.18 1.32
N CYS A 76 -0.31 -1.24 0.41
CA CYS A 76 -1.04 -1.53 -0.83
C CYS A 76 -0.28 -2.54 -1.72
N GLY A 77 1.05 -2.42 -1.83
CA GLY A 77 1.86 -3.37 -2.61
C GLY A 77 1.78 -4.78 -2.03
N THR A 78 1.72 -4.87 -0.70
CA THR A 78 1.53 -6.14 0.01
C THR A 78 0.16 -6.76 -0.27
N THR A 79 -0.91 -5.95 -0.39
CA THR A 79 -2.23 -6.50 -0.77
C THR A 79 -2.22 -7.13 -2.16
N HIS A 80 -1.47 -6.59 -3.12
CA HIS A 80 -1.36 -7.17 -4.47
C HIS A 80 -0.61 -8.50 -4.48
N ILE A 81 0.47 -8.64 -3.69
CA ILE A 81 1.14 -9.94 -3.53
C ILE A 81 0.17 -10.96 -2.94
N ILE A 82 -0.60 -10.58 -1.93
CA ILE A 82 -1.54 -11.51 -1.29
C ILE A 82 -2.69 -11.87 -2.26
N SER A 83 -3.21 -10.91 -3.03
CA SER A 83 -4.20 -11.17 -4.08
C SER A 83 -3.68 -12.13 -5.15
N LEU A 84 -2.42 -11.98 -5.54
CA LEU A 84 -1.76 -12.94 -6.43
C LEU A 84 -1.69 -14.34 -5.80
N LEU A 85 -1.32 -14.44 -4.51
CA LEU A 85 -1.26 -15.72 -3.80
C LEU A 85 -2.65 -16.35 -3.62
N THR A 86 -3.71 -15.56 -3.46
CA THR A 86 -5.08 -16.06 -3.26
C THR A 86 -5.70 -16.69 -4.50
N LEU A 87 -5.12 -16.48 -5.69
CA LEU A 87 -5.45 -17.24 -6.89
C LEU A 87 -5.20 -18.75 -6.70
N TRP A 88 -4.15 -19.13 -5.98
CA TRP A 88 -3.79 -20.53 -5.72
C TRP A 88 -4.12 -21.00 -4.30
N HIS A 89 -3.92 -20.15 -3.29
CA HIS A 89 -4.09 -20.47 -1.87
C HIS A 89 -5.04 -19.48 -1.19
N PRO A 90 -6.25 -19.88 -0.79
CA PRO A 90 -7.30 -18.96 -0.32
C PRO A 90 -7.07 -18.43 1.10
N ILE A 91 -5.97 -17.71 1.31
CA ILE A 91 -5.56 -17.07 2.57
C ILE A 91 -6.33 -15.75 2.84
N TYR A 92 -7.65 -15.78 2.68
CA TYR A 92 -8.53 -14.60 2.72
C TYR A 92 -8.52 -13.86 4.07
N TYR A 93 -8.33 -14.57 5.19
CA TYR A 93 -8.21 -13.93 6.51
C TYR A 93 -6.96 -13.04 6.59
N PHE A 94 -5.82 -13.53 6.09
CA PHE A 94 -4.58 -12.76 6.05
C PHE A 94 -4.72 -11.54 5.12
N GLU A 95 -5.31 -11.75 3.94
CA GLU A 95 -5.64 -10.67 3.01
C GLU A 95 -6.52 -9.59 3.65
N GLY A 96 -7.56 -10.01 4.38
CA GLY A 96 -8.49 -9.13 5.08
C GLY A 96 -7.79 -8.28 6.14
N ILE A 97 -6.88 -8.87 6.93
CA ILE A 97 -6.11 -8.12 7.95
C ILE A 97 -5.24 -7.05 7.29
N ILE A 98 -4.51 -7.40 6.22
CA ILE A 98 -3.69 -6.41 5.52
C ILE A 98 -4.58 -5.31 4.93
N LYS A 99 -5.73 -5.63 4.35
CA LYS A 99 -6.70 -4.63 3.86
C LYS A 99 -7.19 -3.69 4.97
N VAL A 100 -7.50 -4.22 6.16
CA VAL A 100 -7.90 -3.40 7.32
C VAL A 100 -6.76 -2.47 7.75
N LEU A 101 -5.52 -2.98 7.83
CA LEU A 101 -4.35 -2.16 8.16
C LEU A 101 -4.13 -1.07 7.11
N THR A 102 -4.23 -1.41 5.82
CA THR A 102 -4.13 -0.45 4.72
C THR A 102 -5.19 0.62 4.85
N ALA A 103 -6.45 0.26 5.09
CA ALA A 103 -7.55 1.21 5.27
C ALA A 103 -7.32 2.15 6.46
N ALA A 104 -6.85 1.62 7.60
CA ALA A 104 -6.54 2.43 8.78
C ALA A 104 -5.41 3.44 8.50
N VAL A 105 -4.32 3.00 7.86
CA VAL A 105 -3.21 3.88 7.46
C VAL A 105 -3.65 4.91 6.43
N SER A 106 -4.53 4.53 5.48
CA SER A 106 -5.09 5.44 4.47
C SER A 106 -5.91 6.56 5.10
N LEU A 107 -6.80 6.21 6.02
CA LEU A 107 -7.65 7.15 6.74
C LEU A 107 -6.82 8.09 7.60
N ALA A 108 -5.86 7.56 8.36
CA ALA A 108 -4.93 8.36 9.14
C ALA A 108 -4.16 9.35 8.25
N THR A 109 -3.66 8.87 7.11
CA THR A 109 -2.93 9.72 6.13
C THR A 109 -3.83 10.82 5.59
N ALA A 110 -5.07 10.51 5.18
CA ALA A 110 -6.01 11.49 4.66
C ALA A 110 -6.37 12.56 5.70
N PHE A 111 -6.64 12.15 6.95
CA PHE A 111 -7.00 13.06 8.03
C PHE A 111 -5.85 13.99 8.42
N LEU A 112 -4.61 13.49 8.40
CA LEU A 112 -3.42 14.28 8.71
C LEU A 112 -3.00 15.21 7.56
N LEU A 113 -3.27 14.83 6.30
CA LEU A 113 -2.96 15.63 5.12
C LEU A 113 -3.94 16.80 4.89
N PHE A 114 -5.23 16.60 5.15
CA PHE A 114 -6.26 17.62 4.92
C PHE A 114 -5.95 19.00 5.53
N PRO A 115 -5.55 19.11 6.82
CA PRO A 115 -5.19 20.41 7.43
C PRO A 115 -3.83 20.96 6.96
N LEU A 116 -3.06 20.22 6.17
CA LEU A 116 -1.76 20.64 5.65
C LEU A 116 -1.88 21.48 4.36
N ILE A 117 -3.02 21.38 3.67
CA ILE A 117 -3.32 22.14 2.44
C ILE A 117 -3.17 23.66 2.65
N PRO A 118 -3.85 24.31 3.63
CA PRO A 118 -3.72 25.76 3.80
C PRO A 118 -2.28 26.16 4.14
N LYS A 119 -1.59 25.41 5.00
CA LYS A 119 -0.19 25.68 5.38
C LYS A 119 0.77 25.63 4.21
N LEU A 120 0.54 24.71 3.26
CA LEU A 120 1.38 24.61 2.07
C LEU A 120 1.13 25.78 1.12
N LEU A 121 -0.13 26.17 0.93
CA LEU A 121 -0.49 27.34 0.10
C LEU A 121 0.16 28.62 0.64
N ASP A 122 0.09 28.84 1.97
CA ASP A 122 0.72 30.01 2.61
C ASP A 122 2.24 30.06 2.37
N ILE A 123 2.93 28.92 2.51
CA ILE A 123 4.38 28.82 2.26
C ILE A 123 4.72 29.11 0.79
N PHE A 124 3.92 28.60 -0.16
CA PHE A 124 4.15 28.83 -1.58
C PHE A 124 3.90 30.30 -1.96
N GLU A 125 2.87 30.93 -1.41
CA GLU A 125 2.60 32.37 -1.63
C GLU A 125 3.71 33.26 -1.05
N GLU A 126 4.20 32.98 0.16
CA GLU A 126 5.31 33.72 0.79
C GLU A 126 6.62 33.60 -0.02
N ASN A 127 6.93 32.40 -0.50
CA ASN A 127 8.14 32.13 -1.30
C ASN A 127 8.05 32.74 -2.71
N THR A 128 6.85 33.05 -3.20
CA THR A 128 6.65 33.72 -4.49
C THR A 128 6.85 35.23 -4.33
N ARG A 129 6.34 35.85 -3.25
CA ARG A 129 6.56 37.28 -2.94
C ARG A 129 8.02 37.65 -2.63
N THR A 130 8.80 36.73 -2.08
CA THR A 130 10.21 36.99 -1.73
C THR A 130 11.17 36.89 -2.91
N LYS A 131 10.70 36.47 -4.09
CA LYS A 131 11.49 36.36 -5.33
C LYS A 131 11.22 37.49 -6.33
N GLU A 132 10.20 38.31 -6.11
CA GLU A 132 9.95 39.57 -6.84
C GLU A 132 10.66 40.74 -6.14
#